data_AF-G6EBZ2-F1
#
_entry.id   AF-G6EBZ2-F1
#
_cell.length_a   1.000
_cell.length_b   1.000
_cell.length_c   1.000
_cell.angle_alpha   90.00
_cell.angle_beta   90.00
_cell.angle_gamma   90.00
#
_symmetry.space_group_name_H-M   'P 1'
#
loop_
_entity.id
_entity.type
_entity.pdbx_description
1 polymer ?
#
loop_
_entity_poly.entity_id
_entity_poly.type
_entity_poly.pdbx_seq_one_letter_code
_entity_poly.pdbx_strand_id
1 'polypeptide(L)'
;MKDFAGRWLVFFSHPADFTPVCTSEFVAFARAADRFAAMDCALMALSVDSLYAHFAWVRAIRDRYGEEVRFPIVEDPTLVIGRAYGMVAQDAHDAGAVRTVFVIDPAQVVRAMICYPVEIGRSVEEILRIVAALQAADREQALPPEGWMPGQPLLAQPEPTLDSVLAADDPMGWFLQERK
;
A
#
# COMPACT_ATOMS: atom_id res chain seq x y z
N MET A 1 -14.04 6.67 -1.95
CA MET A 1 -12.89 7.56 -2.20
C MET A 1 -13.05 8.91 -1.52
N LYS A 2 -14.14 9.68 -1.75
CA LYS A 2 -14.34 10.99 -1.09
C LYS A 2 -14.22 10.96 0.45
N ASP A 3 -14.64 9.88 1.09
CA ASP A 3 -14.55 9.70 2.55
C ASP A 3 -13.09 9.60 3.08
N PHE A 4 -12.13 9.38 2.18
CA PHE A 4 -10.70 9.32 2.46
C PHE A 4 -9.92 10.49 1.86
N ALA A 5 -10.61 11.49 1.28
CA ALA A 5 -9.95 12.68 0.76
C ALA A 5 -9.23 13.43 1.90
N GLY A 6 -8.02 13.91 1.64
CA GLY A 6 -7.18 14.54 2.67
C GLY A 6 -6.40 13.57 3.54
N ARG A 7 -6.50 12.25 3.30
CA ARG A 7 -5.79 11.20 4.06
C ARG A 7 -5.13 10.18 3.13
N TRP A 8 -4.03 9.56 3.57
CA TRP A 8 -3.44 8.42 2.85
C TRP A 8 -4.36 7.19 2.93
N LEU A 9 -4.36 6.38 1.88
CA LEU A 9 -5.14 5.14 1.81
C LEU A 9 -4.32 4.02 1.19
N VAL A 10 -4.23 2.90 1.90
CA VAL A 10 -3.83 1.61 1.33
C VAL A 10 -5.10 0.86 0.96
N PHE A 11 -5.35 0.76 -0.35
CA PHE A 11 -6.47 0.02 -0.92
C PHE A 11 -5.98 -1.29 -1.54
N PHE A 12 -6.45 -2.44 -1.06
CA PHE A 12 -5.91 -3.73 -1.48
C PHE A 12 -6.99 -4.77 -1.76
N SER A 13 -6.75 -5.63 -2.75
CA SER A 13 -7.62 -6.77 -3.06
C SER A 13 -7.15 -8.05 -2.38
N HIS A 14 -8.08 -8.98 -2.19
CA HIS A 14 -7.78 -10.39 -1.94
C HIS A 14 -8.75 -11.27 -2.76
N PRO A 15 -8.31 -12.45 -3.24
CA PRO A 15 -9.13 -13.27 -4.14
C PRO A 15 -10.47 -13.73 -3.56
N ALA A 16 -10.46 -14.23 -2.33
CA ALA A 16 -11.65 -14.74 -1.65
C ALA A 16 -11.47 -14.81 -0.13
N ASP A 17 -12.56 -14.57 0.59
CA ASP A 17 -12.72 -14.89 2.00
C ASP A 17 -12.51 -16.39 2.25
N PHE A 18 -12.24 -16.77 3.50
CA PHE A 18 -12.03 -18.17 3.91
C PHE A 18 -10.86 -18.90 3.22
N THR A 19 -9.94 -18.18 2.59
CA THR A 19 -8.70 -18.76 2.03
C THR A 19 -7.50 -18.51 2.95
N PRO A 20 -6.54 -19.45 3.06
CA PRO A 20 -5.52 -19.42 4.11
C PRO A 20 -4.53 -18.25 3.97
N VAL A 21 -4.07 -17.96 2.75
CA VAL A 21 -3.13 -16.85 2.51
C VAL A 21 -3.80 -15.51 2.81
N CYS A 22 -5.02 -15.27 2.31
CA CYS A 22 -5.78 -14.05 2.62
C CYS A 22 -6.00 -13.89 4.13
N THR A 23 -6.29 -14.99 4.83
CA THR A 23 -6.50 -14.96 6.29
C THR A 23 -5.22 -14.54 7.01
N SER A 24 -4.06 -15.04 6.59
CA SER A 24 -2.77 -14.60 7.15
C SER A 24 -2.48 -13.13 6.90
N GLU A 25 -2.82 -12.60 5.72
CA GLU A 25 -2.65 -11.18 5.38
C GLU A 25 -3.55 -10.30 6.23
N PHE A 26 -4.84 -10.65 6.39
CA PHE A 26 -5.77 -9.86 7.19
C PHE A 26 -5.40 -9.82 8.68
N VAL A 27 -4.88 -10.93 9.22
CA VAL A 27 -4.30 -10.96 10.57
C VAL A 27 -3.12 -10.00 10.67
N ALA A 28 -2.22 -9.99 9.68
CA ALA A 28 -1.07 -9.09 9.67
C ALA A 28 -1.47 -7.61 9.51
N PHE A 29 -2.44 -7.31 8.65
CA PHE A 29 -2.99 -5.95 8.50
C PHE A 29 -3.71 -5.48 9.76
N ALA A 30 -4.49 -6.34 10.42
CA ALA A 30 -5.15 -6.00 11.68
C ALA A 30 -4.14 -5.61 12.77
N ARG A 31 -3.05 -6.39 12.92
CA ARG A 31 -1.96 -6.08 13.85
C ARG A 31 -1.22 -4.80 13.51
N ALA A 32 -1.08 -4.49 12.23
CA ALA A 32 -0.40 -3.28 11.75
C ALA A 32 -1.32 -2.05 11.67
N ALA A 33 -2.63 -2.19 11.91
CA ALA A 33 -3.61 -1.14 11.68
C ALA A 33 -3.29 0.15 12.45
N ASP A 34 -2.85 0.03 13.70
CA ASP A 34 -2.46 1.17 14.54
C ASP A 34 -1.24 1.91 13.99
N ARG A 35 -0.31 1.19 13.35
CA ARG A 35 0.87 1.79 12.71
C ARG A 35 0.50 2.55 11.44
N PHE A 36 -0.42 2.02 10.63
CA PHE A 36 -0.99 2.78 9.51
C PHE A 36 -1.73 4.03 10.02
N ALA A 37 -2.55 3.88 11.07
CA ALA A 37 -3.27 5.00 11.66
C ALA A 37 -2.34 6.09 12.21
N ALA A 38 -1.24 5.71 12.85
CA ALA A 38 -0.22 6.65 13.35
C ALA A 38 0.47 7.46 12.22
N MET A 39 0.48 6.94 10.99
CA MET A 39 0.96 7.65 9.80
C MET A 39 -0.17 8.39 9.06
N ASP A 40 -1.34 8.57 9.68
CA ASP A 40 -2.54 9.10 9.02
C ASP A 40 -2.87 8.36 7.70
N CYS A 41 -2.71 7.04 7.71
CA CYS A 41 -3.03 6.16 6.59
C CYS A 41 -4.20 5.25 6.97
N ALA A 42 -5.23 5.23 6.14
CA ALA A 42 -6.35 4.30 6.27
C ALA A 42 -6.06 3.00 5.51
N LEU A 43 -6.76 1.94 5.90
CA LEU A 43 -6.78 0.66 5.19
C LEU A 43 -8.18 0.46 4.59
N MET A 44 -8.25 -0.14 3.41
CA MET A 44 -9.48 -0.64 2.82
C MET A 44 -9.18 -1.89 1.99
N ALA A 45 -9.96 -2.93 2.20
CA ALA A 45 -9.87 -4.16 1.43
C ALA A 45 -10.98 -4.29 0.38
N LEU A 46 -10.82 -5.20 -0.57
CA LEU A 46 -11.83 -5.57 -1.56
C LEU A 46 -11.74 -7.06 -1.89
N SER A 47 -12.90 -7.73 -1.95
CA SER A 47 -13.04 -9.00 -2.68
C SER A 47 -14.40 -9.10 -3.34
N VAL A 48 -14.65 -10.20 -4.05
CA VAL A 48 -15.94 -10.47 -4.69
C VAL A 48 -16.99 -11.08 -3.76
N ASP A 49 -16.60 -11.39 -2.53
CA ASP A 49 -17.50 -12.03 -1.59
C ASP A 49 -18.57 -11.05 -1.11
N SER A 50 -19.73 -11.57 -0.73
CA SER A 50 -20.81 -10.77 -0.16
C SER A 50 -20.47 -10.24 1.23
N LEU A 51 -21.15 -9.18 1.66
CA LEU A 51 -21.08 -8.63 3.01
C LEU A 51 -21.26 -9.68 4.11
N TYR A 52 -22.14 -10.65 3.93
CA TYR A 52 -22.38 -11.72 4.90
C TYR A 52 -21.18 -12.67 5.03
N ALA A 53 -20.49 -12.94 3.92
CA ALA A 53 -19.26 -13.72 3.92
C ALA A 53 -18.16 -12.97 4.69
N HIS A 54 -18.00 -11.67 4.43
CA HIS A 54 -17.05 -10.82 5.16
C HIS A 54 -17.31 -10.88 6.67
N PHE A 55 -18.56 -10.71 7.11
CA PHE A 55 -18.92 -10.78 8.53
C PHE A 55 -18.59 -12.12 9.18
N ALA A 56 -18.91 -13.22 8.51
CA ALA A 56 -18.58 -14.55 9.01
C ALA A 56 -17.06 -14.77 9.06
N TRP A 57 -16.32 -14.26 8.07
CA TRP A 57 -14.88 -14.43 7.98
C TRP A 57 -14.13 -13.60 9.01
N VAL A 58 -14.45 -12.31 9.21
CA VAL A 58 -13.82 -11.48 10.25
C VAL A 58 -14.11 -12.00 11.65
N ARG A 59 -15.30 -12.57 11.88
CA ARG A 59 -15.61 -13.27 13.13
C ARG A 59 -14.71 -14.50 13.32
N ALA A 60 -14.51 -15.31 12.27
CA ALA A 60 -13.62 -16.47 12.33
C ALA A 60 -12.16 -16.06 12.60
N ILE A 61 -11.69 -14.95 12.02
CA ILE A 61 -10.36 -14.39 12.30
C ILE A 61 -10.24 -14.04 13.79
N ARG A 62 -11.21 -13.28 14.33
CA ARG A 62 -11.22 -12.92 15.75
C ARG A 62 -11.25 -14.14 16.65
N ASP A 63 -12.17 -15.07 16.41
CA ASP A 63 -12.37 -16.25 17.27
C ASP A 63 -11.13 -17.17 17.27
N ARG A 64 -10.36 -17.22 16.17
CA ARG A 64 -9.17 -18.06 16.05
C ARG A 64 -7.86 -17.37 16.44
N TYR A 65 -7.68 -16.10 16.08
CA TYR A 65 -6.40 -15.39 16.19
C TYR A 65 -6.42 -14.26 17.23
N GLY A 66 -7.59 -13.89 17.76
CA GLY A 66 -7.75 -12.78 18.70
C GLY A 66 -7.67 -11.40 18.06
N GLU A 67 -7.57 -11.31 16.73
CA GLU A 67 -7.43 -10.04 16.01
C GLU A 67 -8.78 -9.53 15.51
N GLU A 68 -9.02 -8.23 15.64
CA GLU A 68 -10.22 -7.58 15.12
C GLU A 68 -9.92 -6.81 13.83
N VAL A 69 -10.48 -7.29 12.72
CA VAL A 69 -10.44 -6.56 11.44
C VAL A 69 -11.47 -5.43 11.51
N ARG A 70 -11.00 -4.19 11.67
CA ARG A 70 -11.84 -2.98 11.84
C ARG A 70 -11.83 -2.03 10.64
N PHE A 71 -10.98 -2.28 9.65
CA PHE A 71 -11.00 -1.53 8.40
C PHE A 71 -12.10 -2.06 7.46
N PRO A 72 -12.66 -1.20 6.58
CA PRO A 72 -13.71 -1.61 5.65
C PRO A 72 -13.22 -2.64 4.63
N ILE A 73 -14.11 -3.58 4.28
CA ILE A 73 -13.95 -4.55 3.20
C ILE A 73 -15.08 -4.28 2.20
N VAL A 74 -14.74 -3.97 0.97
CA VAL A 74 -15.69 -3.70 -0.11
C VAL A 74 -16.11 -5.01 -0.76
N GLU A 75 -17.42 -5.26 -0.84
CA GLU A 75 -17.99 -6.32 -1.67
C GLU A 75 -18.05 -5.88 -3.13
N ASP A 76 -17.48 -6.66 -4.04
CA ASP A 76 -17.55 -6.42 -5.49
C ASP A 76 -17.92 -7.70 -6.27
N PRO A 77 -19.09 -8.31 -6.02
CA PRO A 77 -19.50 -9.55 -6.69
C PRO A 77 -19.62 -9.40 -8.22
N THR A 78 -19.73 -8.17 -8.72
CA THR A 78 -19.84 -7.86 -10.15
C THR A 78 -18.49 -7.62 -10.85
N LEU A 79 -17.39 -7.56 -10.08
CA LEU A 79 -16.04 -7.22 -10.54
C LEU A 79 -15.93 -5.82 -11.16
N VAL A 80 -16.88 -4.91 -10.89
CA VAL A 80 -16.90 -3.58 -11.51
C VAL A 80 -15.74 -2.73 -10.99
N ILE A 81 -15.48 -2.79 -9.69
CA ILE A 81 -14.40 -2.03 -9.05
C ILE A 81 -13.07 -2.71 -9.39
N GLY A 82 -12.98 -4.04 -9.25
CA GLY A 82 -11.79 -4.81 -9.56
C GLY A 82 -11.31 -4.61 -11.00
N ARG A 83 -12.22 -4.58 -11.98
CA ARG A 83 -11.89 -4.27 -13.39
C ARG A 83 -11.48 -2.81 -13.59
N ALA A 84 -12.14 -1.86 -12.92
CA ALA A 84 -11.80 -0.43 -13.03
C ALA A 84 -10.39 -0.13 -12.52
N TYR A 85 -9.93 -0.84 -11.49
CA TYR A 85 -8.58 -0.74 -10.95
C TYR A 85 -7.58 -1.68 -11.63
N GLY A 86 -8.00 -2.49 -12.61
CA GLY A 86 -7.12 -3.46 -13.27
C GLY A 86 -6.61 -4.56 -12.34
N MET A 87 -7.28 -4.81 -11.20
CA MET A 87 -6.98 -5.92 -10.30
C MET A 87 -7.31 -7.26 -10.95
N VAL A 88 -8.32 -7.24 -11.83
CA VAL A 88 -8.88 -8.40 -12.54
C VAL A 88 -8.78 -8.13 -14.05
N ALA A 89 -8.49 -9.16 -14.85
CA ALA A 89 -8.54 -9.03 -16.32
C ALA A 89 -9.97 -8.72 -16.79
N GLN A 90 -10.11 -7.95 -17.88
CA GLN A 90 -11.44 -7.52 -18.35
C GLN A 90 -12.33 -8.70 -18.77
N ASP A 91 -11.71 -9.77 -19.26
CA ASP A 91 -12.33 -11.02 -19.71
C ASP A 91 -12.33 -12.12 -18.64
N ALA A 92 -11.88 -11.83 -17.41
CA ALA A 92 -11.86 -12.82 -16.34
C ALA A 92 -13.27 -13.32 -16.02
N HIS A 93 -13.41 -14.64 -15.98
CA HIS A 93 -14.64 -15.34 -15.60
C HIS A 93 -14.77 -15.55 -14.10
N ASP A 94 -13.68 -15.35 -13.34
CA ASP A 94 -13.65 -15.43 -11.88
C ASP A 94 -12.78 -14.33 -11.27
N ALA A 95 -12.87 -14.24 -9.94
CA ALA A 95 -12.11 -13.32 -9.11
C ALA A 95 -10.72 -13.84 -8.72
N GLY A 96 -10.16 -14.83 -9.43
CA GLY A 96 -8.79 -15.29 -9.23
C GLY A 96 -7.73 -14.19 -9.39
N ALA A 97 -8.18 -12.99 -9.75
CA ALA A 97 -7.54 -11.71 -9.73
C ALA A 97 -6.73 -11.39 -8.47
N VAL A 98 -5.44 -11.67 -8.61
CA VAL A 98 -4.25 -10.90 -8.22
C VAL A 98 -4.36 -10.05 -6.95
N ARG A 99 -3.46 -10.33 -6.01
CA ARG A 99 -3.28 -9.61 -4.75
C ARG A 99 -2.66 -8.25 -5.02
N THR A 100 -3.49 -7.27 -5.35
CA THR A 100 -3.05 -5.92 -5.70
C THR A 100 -3.15 -4.99 -4.49
N VAL A 101 -2.20 -4.08 -4.36
CA VAL A 101 -2.20 -2.99 -3.38
C VAL A 101 -2.01 -1.67 -4.12
N PHE A 102 -2.81 -0.68 -3.79
CA PHE A 102 -2.65 0.70 -4.20
C PHE A 102 -2.36 1.54 -2.96
N VAL A 103 -1.28 2.32 -3.01
CA VAL A 103 -1.01 3.36 -2.02
C VAL A 103 -1.43 4.69 -2.64
N ILE A 104 -2.44 5.30 -2.06
CA ILE A 104 -3.12 6.50 -2.57
C ILE A 104 -2.88 7.64 -1.59
N ASP A 105 -2.51 8.80 -2.11
CA ASP A 105 -2.19 9.97 -1.29
C ASP A 105 -3.43 10.82 -0.92
N PRO A 106 -3.28 11.84 -0.06
CA PRO A 106 -4.36 12.75 0.33
C PRO A 106 -5.04 13.46 -0.84
N ALA A 107 -4.34 13.66 -1.96
CA ALA A 107 -4.86 14.24 -3.19
C ALA A 107 -5.57 13.21 -4.09
N GLN A 108 -5.73 11.97 -3.61
CA GLN A 108 -6.36 10.84 -4.31
C GLN A 108 -5.58 10.37 -5.53
N VAL A 109 -4.26 10.56 -5.53
CA VAL A 109 -3.37 10.08 -6.59
C VAL A 109 -2.78 8.74 -6.16
N VAL A 110 -2.78 7.75 -7.07
CA VAL A 110 -2.06 6.50 -6.87
C VAL A 110 -0.55 6.77 -6.93
N ARG A 111 0.15 6.53 -5.82
CA ARG A 111 1.59 6.77 -5.68
C ARG A 111 2.45 5.53 -5.79
N ALA A 112 1.89 4.38 -5.43
CA ALA A 112 2.53 3.08 -5.62
C ALA A 112 1.48 2.00 -5.88
N MET A 113 1.86 1.00 -6.67
CA MET A 113 1.08 -0.20 -6.93
C MET A 113 1.96 -1.44 -6.75
N ILE A 114 1.44 -2.45 -6.08
CA ILE A 114 2.12 -3.73 -5.88
C ILE A 114 1.18 -4.84 -6.32
N CYS A 115 1.69 -5.82 -7.08
CA CYS A 115 0.90 -6.88 -7.67
C CYS A 115 1.53 -8.24 -7.34
N TYR A 116 0.87 -9.03 -6.49
CA TYR A 116 1.32 -10.37 -6.09
C TYR A 116 0.43 -11.44 -6.73
N PRO A 117 1.01 -12.59 -7.12
CA PRO A 117 0.21 -13.73 -7.56
C PRO A 117 -0.55 -14.33 -6.36
N VAL A 118 -1.57 -15.14 -6.62
CA VAL A 118 -2.50 -15.60 -5.58
C VAL A 118 -1.86 -16.51 -4.54
N GLU A 119 -0.78 -17.19 -4.90
CA GLU A 119 -0.07 -18.18 -4.08
C GLU A 119 0.86 -17.54 -3.03
N ILE A 120 1.22 -16.27 -3.21
CA ILE A 120 2.24 -15.58 -2.38
C ILE A 120 1.56 -14.50 -1.54
N GLY A 121 1.68 -14.60 -0.21
CA GLY A 121 1.25 -13.55 0.70
C GLY A 121 2.16 -12.31 0.65
N ARG A 122 1.57 -11.13 0.75
CA ARG A 122 2.28 -9.84 0.75
C ARG A 122 2.97 -9.57 2.08
N SER A 123 4.05 -8.79 2.02
CA SER A 123 4.69 -8.24 3.21
C SER A 123 3.99 -6.96 3.64
N VAL A 124 3.27 -6.99 4.77
CA VAL A 124 2.62 -5.80 5.35
C VAL A 124 3.65 -4.77 5.81
N GLU A 125 4.82 -5.22 6.27
CA GLU A 125 5.93 -4.33 6.65
C GLU A 125 6.46 -3.53 5.47
N GLU A 126 6.53 -4.12 4.28
CA GLU A 126 6.95 -3.39 3.08
C GLU A 126 5.93 -2.33 2.67
N ILE A 127 4.63 -2.62 2.82
CA ILE A 127 3.57 -1.65 2.55
C ILE A 127 3.67 -0.48 3.55
N LEU A 128 3.91 -0.75 4.84
CA LEU A 128 4.18 0.29 5.85
C LEU A 128 5.39 1.13 5.47
N ARG A 129 6.49 0.50 5.03
CA ARG A 129 7.71 1.20 4.61
C ARG A 129 7.47 2.10 3.41
N ILE A 130 6.73 1.63 2.40
CA ILE A 130 6.37 2.44 1.22
C ILE A 130 5.56 3.67 1.62
N VAL A 131 4.55 3.52 2.49
CA VAL A 131 3.78 4.67 3.00
C VAL A 131 4.70 5.67 3.70
N ALA A 132 5.57 5.19 4.59
CA ALA A 132 6.50 6.06 5.31
C ALA A 132 7.50 6.77 4.37
N ALA A 133 8.01 6.08 3.36
CA ALA A 133 8.94 6.62 2.38
C ALA A 133 8.28 7.69 1.51
N LEU A 134 7.06 7.44 1.03
CA LEU A 134 6.30 8.42 0.25
C LEU A 134 6.00 9.68 1.07
N GLN A 135 5.59 9.51 2.33
CA GLN A 135 5.37 10.64 3.22
C GLN A 135 6.64 11.41 3.54
N ALA A 136 7.77 10.73 3.72
CA ALA A 136 9.07 11.39 3.93
C ALA A 136 9.50 12.15 2.68
N ALA A 137 9.33 11.58 1.48
CA ALA A 137 9.62 12.24 0.23
C ALA A 137 8.81 13.54 0.06
N ASP A 138 7.51 13.49 0.34
CA ASP A 138 6.60 14.63 0.21
C ASP A 138 6.88 15.70 1.28
N ARG A 139 7.03 15.30 2.55
CA ARG A 139 7.24 16.23 3.67
C ARG A 139 8.60 16.92 3.57
N GLU A 140 9.64 16.14 3.31
CA GLU A 140 10.99 16.67 3.25
C GLU A 140 11.29 17.27 1.87
N GLN A 141 10.56 16.95 0.79
CA GLN A 141 10.99 17.29 -0.58
C GLN A 141 12.35 16.63 -0.89
N ALA A 142 12.48 15.35 -0.57
CA ALA A 142 13.72 14.58 -0.60
C ALA A 142 13.52 13.21 -1.26
N LEU A 143 14.60 12.46 -1.45
CA LEU A 143 14.60 11.19 -2.14
C LEU A 143 14.97 10.05 -1.16
N PRO A 144 14.02 9.20 -0.75
CA PRO A 144 14.33 7.97 -0.02
C PRO A 144 15.12 7.00 -0.93
N PRO A 145 16.34 6.59 -0.54
CA PRO A 145 17.14 5.63 -1.33
C PRO A 145 16.57 4.21 -1.31
N GLU A 146 17.24 3.30 -2.04
CA GLU A 146 16.95 1.86 -2.03
C GLU A 146 16.93 1.31 -0.59
N GLY A 147 15.91 0.52 -0.27
CA GLY A 147 15.75 -0.07 1.06
C GLY A 147 15.51 0.92 2.21
N TRP A 148 15.26 2.21 1.94
CA TRP A 148 15.15 3.23 2.99
C TRP A 148 14.10 2.88 4.06
N MET A 149 14.48 3.07 5.32
CA MET A 149 13.66 2.92 6.51
C MET A 149 13.58 4.24 7.30
N PRO A 150 12.47 4.49 8.04
CA PRO A 150 12.36 5.67 8.88
C PRO A 150 13.56 5.87 9.82
N GLY A 151 14.12 7.08 9.82
CA GLY A 151 15.31 7.45 10.59
C GLY A 151 16.63 7.32 9.84
N GLN A 152 16.65 6.72 8.64
CA GLN A 152 17.83 6.70 7.78
C GLN A 152 17.97 8.01 6.98
N PRO A 153 19.19 8.36 6.53
CA PRO A 153 19.42 9.52 5.68
C PRO A 153 18.60 9.48 4.39
N LEU A 154 18.10 10.65 3.99
CA LEU A 154 17.47 10.88 2.68
C LEU A 154 18.50 11.49 1.73
N LEU A 155 18.28 11.35 0.43
CA LEU A 155 19.07 12.04 -0.59
C LEU A 155 18.43 13.38 -0.95
N ALA A 156 19.25 14.37 -1.28
CA ALA A 156 18.80 15.66 -1.77
C ALA A 156 18.31 15.54 -3.22
N GLN A 157 17.38 16.41 -3.62
CA GLN A 157 17.03 16.56 -5.04
C GLN A 157 18.24 17.16 -5.78
N PRO A 158 18.70 16.56 -6.88
CA PRO A 158 19.79 17.12 -7.65
C PRO A 158 19.34 18.40 -8.35
N GLU A 159 20.25 19.36 -8.51
CA GLU A 159 20.07 20.48 -9.42
C GLU A 159 20.81 20.18 -10.72
N PRO A 160 20.15 19.72 -11.80
CA PRO A 160 20.84 19.27 -13.01
C PRO A 160 21.20 20.45 -13.92
N THR A 161 22.06 21.36 -13.45
CA THR A 161 22.59 22.47 -14.23
C THR A 161 24.04 22.20 -14.63
N LEU A 162 24.49 22.77 -15.75
CA LEU A 162 25.91 22.63 -16.14
C LEU A 162 26.84 23.21 -15.07
N ASP A 163 26.41 24.30 -14.43
CA ASP A 163 27.17 24.95 -13.36
C ASP A 163 27.31 24.04 -12.13
N SER A 164 26.25 23.34 -11.71
CA SER A 164 26.35 22.40 -10.57
C SER A 164 27.26 21.22 -10.86
N VAL A 165 27.23 20.71 -12.11
CA VAL A 165 28.09 19.60 -12.55
C VAL A 165 29.56 20.02 -12.55
N LEU A 166 29.88 21.19 -13.11
CA LEU A 166 31.26 21.68 -13.20
C LEU A 166 31.80 22.21 -11.87
N ALA A 167 30.93 22.65 -10.96
CA ALA A 167 31.30 23.13 -9.63
C ALA A 167 31.49 21.99 -8.60
N ALA A 168 31.07 20.75 -8.90
CA ALA A 168 31.21 19.65 -7.98
C ALA A 168 32.67 19.16 -7.87
N ASP A 169 33.19 19.10 -6.65
CA ASP A 169 34.54 18.59 -6.36
C ASP A 169 34.67 17.08 -6.62
N ASP A 170 33.56 16.35 -6.45
CA ASP A 170 33.43 14.92 -6.71
C ASP A 170 32.50 14.70 -7.91
N PRO A 171 32.84 13.84 -8.88
CA PRO A 171 31.99 13.55 -10.04
C PRO A 171 30.57 13.09 -9.69
N MET A 172 30.36 12.55 -8.48
CA MET A 172 29.02 12.18 -8.00
C MET A 172 28.35 13.26 -7.16
N GLY A 173 29.12 14.23 -6.66
CA GLY A 173 28.66 15.27 -5.76
C GLY A 173 27.55 16.14 -6.32
N TRP A 174 27.40 16.31 -7.64
CA TRP A 174 26.31 17.12 -8.18
C TRP A 174 24.93 16.42 -8.15
N PHE A 175 24.88 15.09 -8.00
CA PHE A 175 23.62 14.34 -8.04
C PHE A 175 23.39 13.34 -6.90
N LEU A 176 24.44 12.91 -6.20
CA LEU A 176 24.34 12.00 -5.07
C LEU A 176 24.83 12.70 -3.79
N GLN A 177 23.91 13.44 -3.17
CA GLN A 177 24.16 14.08 -1.88
C GLN A 177 23.12 13.60 -0.87
N GLU A 178 23.55 13.39 0.37
CA GLU A 178 22.62 13.27 1.49
C GLU A 178 21.98 14.62 1.79
N ARG A 179 20.70 14.59 2.12
CA ARG A 179 19.97 15.76 2.62
C ARG A 179 20.39 16.01 4.06
N LYS A 180 20.93 17.21 4.31
CA LYS A 180 21.28 17.69 5.65
C LYS A 180 20.05 18.18 6.42
#